data_AF-A0A5C3QHI0-F1
#
_entry.id   AF-A0A5C3QHI0-F1
#
_cell.length_a   1.000
_cell.length_b   1.000
_cell.length_c   1.000
_cell.angle_alpha   90.00
_cell.angle_beta   90.00
_cell.angle_gamma   90.00
#
_symmetry.space_group_name_H-M   'P 1'
#
loop_
_entity.id
_entity.type
_entity.pdbx_description
1 polymer ?
#
loop_
_entity_poly.entity_id
_entity_poly.type
_entity_poly.pdbx_seq_one_letter_code
_entity_poly.pdbx_strand_id
1 'polypeptide(L)'
;MATSEPTDALNFTHSSIGPDQGRFFPQNLFFIPPTGQKTEEPHDHRHQPVEPQSQGAQPTDNAQAQELPPIDDEPLYVNAKQYVRILKRRVVRARLDEVHRLSRQRKPYLHESRHKHAMRRPRGPGGRFLTAEEIAARK
;
A
#
# COMPACT_ATOMS: atom_id res chain seq x y z
N MET A 1 62.05 17.12 -29.65
CA MET A 1 61.57 18.49 -29.92
C MET A 1 60.22 18.64 -29.25
N ALA A 2 60.14 19.61 -28.34
CA ALA A 2 58.96 19.94 -27.55
C ALA A 2 58.21 21.12 -28.17
N THR A 3 56.89 21.11 -28.08
CA THR A 3 55.97 22.29 -28.05
C THR A 3 54.66 21.78 -27.39
N SER A 4 54.41 21.98 -26.10
CA SER A 4 53.88 23.17 -25.39
C SER A 4 52.38 23.48 -25.66
N GLU A 5 51.53 22.89 -24.81
CA GLU A 5 50.45 23.46 -23.99
C GLU A 5 49.13 24.09 -24.55
N PRO A 6 48.05 24.12 -23.72
CA PRO A 6 46.64 24.06 -24.11
C PRO A 6 45.83 25.36 -23.88
N THR A 7 44.73 25.53 -24.61
CA THR A 7 43.66 26.56 -24.48
C THR A 7 42.41 25.99 -25.19
N ASP A 8 41.14 26.14 -24.81
CA ASP A 8 40.45 27.01 -23.87
C ASP A 8 39.17 26.33 -23.34
N ALA A 9 38.81 26.73 -22.13
CA ALA A 9 37.54 26.46 -21.48
C ALA A 9 36.36 27.12 -22.22
N LEU A 10 35.28 26.38 -22.44
CA LEU A 10 33.95 26.95 -22.56
C LEU A 10 33.10 26.46 -21.39
N ASN A 11 32.95 27.36 -20.43
CA ASN A 11 32.09 27.26 -19.27
C ASN A 11 30.63 27.14 -19.72
N PHE A 12 30.01 25.97 -19.55
CA PHE A 12 28.56 25.87 -19.53
C PHE A 12 28.08 26.03 -18.09
N THR A 13 27.95 27.27 -17.65
CA THR A 13 27.10 27.61 -16.51
C THR A 13 25.66 27.35 -16.93
N HIS A 14 24.91 26.55 -16.16
CA HIS A 14 23.46 26.75 -15.97
C HIS A 14 23.01 26.07 -14.67
N SER A 15 22.67 26.95 -13.73
CA SER A 15 21.73 26.79 -12.61
C SER A 15 21.84 25.60 -11.67
N SER A 16 22.45 25.92 -10.52
CA SER A 16 22.02 25.51 -9.18
C SER A 16 20.50 25.32 -9.09
N ILE A 17 20.05 24.06 -9.01
CA ILE A 17 18.70 23.72 -8.52
C ILE A 17 18.82 23.71 -7.00
N GLY A 18 18.20 24.73 -6.39
CA GLY A 18 18.24 24.97 -4.94
C GLY A 18 17.64 23.84 -4.10
N PRO A 19 17.83 23.90 -2.77
CA PRO A 19 17.32 22.89 -1.85
C PRO A 19 15.79 22.87 -1.86
N ASP A 20 15.24 21.67 -2.04
CA ASP A 20 13.82 21.31 -1.93
C ASP A 20 13.28 21.71 -0.55
N GLN A 21 12.70 22.90 -0.48
CA GLN A 21 12.05 23.42 0.72
C GLN A 21 10.74 22.67 0.93
N GLY A 22 10.73 21.82 1.96
CA GLY A 22 9.56 21.53 2.79
C GLY A 22 8.26 21.23 2.05
N ARG A 23 7.97 19.94 1.87
CA ARG A 23 6.58 19.48 1.75
C ARG A 23 5.81 19.79 3.03
N PHE A 24 5.31 21.01 3.12
CA PHE A 24 4.22 21.40 4.00
C PHE A 24 3.00 20.57 3.61
N PHE A 25 2.64 19.60 4.45
CA PHE A 25 1.33 18.97 4.37
C PHE A 25 0.31 19.96 4.96
N PRO A 26 -0.60 20.56 4.17
CA PRO A 26 -1.69 21.32 4.77
C PRO A 26 -2.62 20.36 5.52
N GLN A 27 -2.85 20.69 6.79
CA GLN A 27 -3.84 20.06 7.65
C GLN A 27 -5.24 20.22 7.03
N ASN A 28 -6.00 19.13 7.00
CA ASN A 28 -7.44 19.04 6.81
C ASN A 28 -8.11 20.06 5.87
N LEU A 29 -8.29 19.67 4.61
CA LEU A 29 -9.35 20.23 3.76
C LEU A 29 -10.39 19.13 3.51
N PHE A 30 -11.57 19.30 4.09
CA PHE A 30 -12.77 18.52 3.75
C PHE A 30 -12.97 18.59 2.23
N PHE A 31 -12.89 17.45 1.55
CA PHE A 31 -13.18 17.34 0.13
C PHE A 31 -14.70 17.49 -0.08
N ILE A 32 -15.14 18.66 -0.51
CA ILE A 32 -16.50 18.91 -1.01
C ILE A 32 -16.45 18.69 -2.53
N PRO A 33 -17.19 17.71 -3.08
CA PRO A 33 -17.24 17.53 -4.53
C PRO A 33 -18.03 18.68 -5.18
N PRO A 34 -17.51 19.35 -6.23
CA PRO A 34 -18.29 20.29 -7.01
C PRO A 34 -19.29 19.54 -7.89
N THR A 35 -20.57 19.87 -7.73
CA THR A 35 -21.67 19.40 -8.57
C THR A 35 -21.64 20.13 -9.91
N GLY A 36 -21.66 19.35 -11.00
CA GLY A 36 -22.31 19.68 -12.26
C GLY A 36 -21.58 20.61 -13.23
N GLN A 37 -20.95 20.04 -14.26
CA GLN A 37 -21.17 20.41 -15.67
C GLN A 37 -21.02 19.15 -16.54
N LYS A 38 -22.07 18.83 -17.31
CA LYS A 38 -22.11 17.74 -18.28
C LYS A 38 -21.60 18.26 -19.62
N THR A 39 -20.60 17.61 -20.21
CA THR A 39 -20.35 17.65 -21.65
C THR A 39 -21.08 16.47 -22.28
N GLU A 40 -21.94 16.73 -23.25
CA GLU A 40 -22.76 15.74 -23.97
C GLU A 40 -22.00 15.24 -25.21
N GLU A 41 -21.86 13.91 -25.34
CA GLU A 41 -21.44 13.20 -26.56
C GLU A 41 -22.62 12.30 -27.00
N PRO A 42 -23.00 12.27 -28.30
CA PRO A 42 -24.20 11.58 -28.74
C PRO A 42 -23.92 10.13 -29.15
N HIS A 43 -24.29 9.17 -28.32
CA HIS A 43 -24.46 7.78 -28.75
C HIS A 43 -25.88 7.29 -28.47
N ASP A 44 -26.65 7.23 -29.55
CA ASP A 44 -28.00 6.67 -29.64
C ASP A 44 -27.93 5.14 -29.51
N HIS A 45 -28.15 4.63 -28.29
CA HIS A 45 -28.39 3.21 -28.04
C HIS A 45 -29.71 3.09 -27.26
N ARG A 46 -30.80 3.02 -28.02
CA ARG A 46 -32.14 2.64 -27.61
C ARG A 46 -32.14 1.43 -26.66
N HIS A 47 -32.28 1.68 -25.35
CA HIS A 47 -32.66 0.68 -24.35
C HIS A 47 -33.83 1.20 -23.51
N GLN A 48 -34.84 0.34 -23.36
CA GLN A 48 -36.13 0.62 -22.73
C GLN A 48 -35.99 1.00 -21.24
N PRO A 49 -36.93 1.78 -20.67
CA PRO A 49 -36.97 2.00 -19.23
C PRO A 49 -37.51 0.75 -18.55
N VAL A 50 -36.63 -0.09 -18.04
CA VAL A 50 -36.97 -0.99 -16.93
C VAL A 50 -36.87 -0.19 -15.65
N GLU A 51 -38.03 0.11 -15.05
CA GLU A 51 -38.11 0.66 -13.70
C GLU A 51 -37.34 -0.26 -12.73
N PRO A 52 -36.34 0.24 -11.99
CA PRO A 52 -35.92 -0.45 -10.78
C PRO A 52 -36.99 -0.18 -9.73
N GLN A 53 -37.95 -1.12 -9.65
CA GLN A 53 -38.88 -1.18 -8.54
C GLN A 53 -38.11 -1.09 -7.23
N SER A 54 -38.39 -0.04 -6.48
CA SER A 54 -38.02 0.12 -5.08
C SER A 54 -38.71 -0.97 -4.26
N GLN A 55 -38.01 -2.08 -4.05
CA GLN A 55 -38.27 -2.92 -2.89
C GLN A 55 -37.15 -2.63 -1.91
N GLY A 56 -37.50 -1.84 -0.89
CA GLY A 56 -36.63 -1.57 0.23
C GLY A 56 -36.14 -2.90 0.79
N ALA A 57 -34.85 -3.16 0.64
CA ALA A 57 -34.16 -4.17 1.40
C ALA A 57 -34.23 -3.71 2.86
N GLN A 58 -35.27 -4.20 3.55
CA GLN A 58 -35.27 -4.39 4.98
C GLN A 58 -33.89 -4.93 5.36
N PRO A 59 -33.19 -4.37 6.36
CA PRO A 59 -32.09 -5.10 6.95
C PRO A 59 -32.69 -6.39 7.47
N THR A 60 -32.44 -7.51 6.78
CA THR A 60 -32.62 -8.81 7.39
C THR A 60 -31.64 -8.82 8.54
N ASP A 61 -32.12 -8.46 9.72
CA ASP A 61 -31.62 -8.87 11.03
C ASP A 61 -31.72 -10.41 11.10
N ASN A 62 -31.03 -11.09 10.19
CA ASN A 62 -30.63 -12.46 10.40
C ASN A 62 -29.33 -12.40 11.19
N ALA A 63 -29.45 -11.82 12.39
CA ALA A 63 -28.59 -12.12 13.50
C ALA A 63 -28.82 -13.60 13.81
N GLN A 64 -28.21 -14.47 13.01
CA GLN A 64 -27.78 -15.76 13.54
C GLN A 64 -26.88 -15.41 14.71
N ALA A 65 -27.50 -15.39 15.88
CA ALA A 65 -26.87 -15.44 17.17
C ALA A 65 -26.00 -16.69 17.15
N GLN A 66 -24.80 -16.54 16.59
CA GLN A 66 -23.71 -17.44 16.90
C GLN A 66 -23.45 -17.19 18.37
N GLU A 67 -24.13 -17.98 19.18
CA GLU A 67 -23.90 -18.19 20.59
C GLU A 67 -22.39 -18.24 20.77
N LEU A 68 -21.86 -17.15 21.35
CA LEU A 68 -20.45 -17.09 21.67
C LEU A 68 -20.23 -18.26 22.62
N PRO A 69 -19.38 -19.25 22.29
CA PRO A 69 -19.13 -20.37 23.19
C PRO A 69 -18.77 -19.79 24.56
N PRO A 70 -19.23 -20.40 25.67
CA PRO A 70 -18.92 -19.89 27.00
C PRO A 70 -17.40 -19.92 27.16
N ILE A 71 -16.81 -18.74 27.03
CA ILE A 71 -15.42 -18.54 27.38
C ILE A 71 -15.48 -18.34 28.89
N ASP A 72 -15.15 -19.38 29.66
CA ASP A 72 -14.99 -19.35 31.13
C ASP A 72 -13.79 -18.46 31.55
N ASP A 73 -13.61 -17.31 30.89
CA ASP A 73 -12.63 -16.30 31.22
C ASP A 73 -13.24 -15.42 32.31
N GLU A 74 -12.73 -15.57 33.53
CA GLU A 74 -12.85 -14.63 34.64
C GLU A 74 -12.82 -13.18 34.12
N PRO A 75 -13.76 -12.29 34.53
CA PRO A 75 -13.94 -11.00 33.88
C PRO A 75 -12.71 -10.10 34.08
N LEU A 76 -11.82 -10.10 33.08
CA LEU A 76 -10.71 -9.19 32.99
C LEU A 76 -11.26 -7.77 32.92
N TYR A 77 -10.98 -6.95 33.94
CA TYR A 77 -11.40 -5.55 33.94
C TYR A 77 -10.77 -4.83 32.74
N VAL A 78 -11.63 -4.46 31.80
CA VAL A 78 -11.29 -3.70 30.60
C VAL A 78 -12.18 -2.47 30.52
N ASN A 79 -11.90 -1.57 29.58
CA ASN A 79 -12.78 -0.45 29.33
C ASN A 79 -14.20 -0.94 29.00
N ALA A 80 -15.19 -0.42 29.74
CA ALA A 80 -16.60 -0.79 29.62
C ALA A 80 -17.12 -0.74 28.17
N LYS A 81 -16.67 0.24 27.37
CA LYS A 81 -17.10 0.40 25.98
C LYS A 81 -16.57 -0.69 25.05
N GLN A 82 -15.55 -1.42 25.47
CA GLN A 82 -14.81 -2.36 24.62
C GLN A 82 -15.12 -3.83 24.90
N TYR A 83 -15.62 -4.16 26.10
CA TYR A 83 -15.79 -5.54 26.60
C TYR A 83 -16.45 -6.48 25.57
N VAL A 84 -17.68 -6.17 25.15
CA VAL A 84 -18.46 -6.99 24.19
C VAL A 84 -17.71 -7.19 22.86
N ARG A 85 -17.06 -6.12 22.37
CA ARG A 85 -16.34 -6.17 21.10
C ARG A 85 -15.03 -6.97 21.20
N ILE A 86 -14.35 -6.91 22.35
CA ILE A 86 -13.15 -7.71 22.63
C ILE A 86 -13.52 -9.19 22.56
N LEU A 87 -14.59 -9.61 23.23
CA LEU A 87 -15.08 -10.99 23.20
C LEU A 87 -15.38 -11.46 21.77
N LYS A 88 -16.15 -10.69 21.00
CA LYS A 88 -16.44 -11.02 19.59
C LYS A 88 -15.18 -11.16 18.75
N ARG A 89 -14.20 -10.26 18.90
CA ARG A 89 -12.92 -10.33 18.17
C ARG A 89 -12.07 -11.52 18.59
N ARG A 90 -12.09 -11.93 19.86
CA ARG A 90 -11.37 -13.13 20.33
C ARG A 90 -11.90 -14.37 19.61
N VAL A 91 -13.22 -14.55 19.56
CA VAL A 91 -13.84 -15.68 18.83
C VAL A 91 -13.46 -15.66 17.34
N VAL A 92 -13.52 -14.48 16.69
CA VAL A 92 -13.13 -14.35 15.28
C VAL A 92 -11.65 -14.66 15.06
N ARG A 93 -10.75 -14.15 15.92
CA ARG A 93 -9.30 -14.44 15.82
C ARG A 93 -9.00 -15.90 16.08
N ALA A 94 -9.61 -16.53 17.09
CA ALA A 94 -9.40 -17.94 17.39
C ALA A 94 -9.73 -18.83 16.17
N ARG A 95 -10.88 -18.58 15.54
CA ARG A 95 -11.27 -19.29 14.29
C ARG A 95 -10.28 -19.02 13.15
N LEU A 96 -9.86 -17.76 12.95
CA LEU A 96 -8.87 -17.42 11.91
C LEU A 96 -7.50 -18.03 12.19
N ASP A 97 -7.07 -18.10 13.44
CA ASP A 97 -5.79 -18.67 13.84
C ASP A 97 -5.78 -20.20 13.65
N GLU A 98 -6.91 -20.88 13.89
CA GLU A 98 -7.08 -22.32 13.59
C GLU A 98 -6.94 -22.62 12.10
N VAL A 99 -7.60 -21.83 11.25
CA VAL A 99 -7.56 -21.96 9.79
C VAL A 99 -6.21 -21.53 9.22
N HIS A 100 -5.67 -20.42 9.71
CA HIS A 100 -4.43 -19.79 9.23
C HIS A 100 -3.22 -20.12 10.11
N ARG A 101 -3.18 -21.31 10.72
CA ARG A 101 -2.02 -21.88 11.45
C ARG A 101 -0.71 -21.96 10.63
N LEU A 102 -0.67 -21.36 9.44
CA LEU A 102 0.47 -21.15 8.56
C LEU A 102 1.56 -20.36 9.29
N SER A 103 2.47 -21.09 9.93
CA SER A 103 3.78 -20.68 10.46
C SER A 103 3.78 -19.38 11.29
N ARG A 104 3.69 -19.51 12.62
CA ARG A 104 3.96 -18.40 13.56
C ARG A 104 5.35 -17.78 13.37
N GLN A 105 6.31 -18.55 12.84
CA GLN A 105 7.66 -18.08 12.57
C GLN A 105 7.75 -17.40 11.20
N ARG A 106 8.32 -16.19 11.17
CA ARG A 106 8.57 -15.45 9.93
C ARG A 106 9.62 -16.17 9.09
N LYS A 107 9.37 -16.28 7.78
CA LYS A 107 10.34 -16.81 6.82
C LYS A 107 11.52 -15.85 6.67
N PRO A 108 12.76 -16.33 6.48
CA PRO A 108 13.95 -15.48 6.27
C PRO A 108 13.85 -14.63 5.00
N TYR A 109 13.11 -15.11 4.00
CA TYR A 109 12.70 -14.37 2.81
C TYR A 109 11.31 -14.84 2.40
N LEU A 110 10.55 -13.98 1.71
CA LEU A 110 9.17 -14.28 1.33
C LEU A 110 9.07 -15.13 0.05
N HIS A 111 9.96 -14.89 -0.91
CA HIS A 111 9.89 -15.49 -2.24
C HIS A 111 11.24 -16.04 -2.68
N GLU A 112 11.25 -17.30 -3.12
CA GLU A 112 12.45 -18.00 -3.56
C GLU A 112 13.12 -17.32 -4.76
N SER A 113 12.33 -16.91 -5.77
CA SER A 113 12.84 -16.23 -6.97
C SER A 113 13.56 -14.92 -6.64
N ARG A 114 13.03 -14.14 -5.68
CA ARG A 114 13.64 -12.89 -5.22
C ARG A 114 14.96 -13.13 -4.50
N HIS A 115 15.01 -14.15 -3.65
CA HIS A 115 16.24 -14.55 -2.97
C HIS A 115 17.31 -14.96 -3.99
N LYS A 116 16.97 -15.85 -4.93
CA LYS A 116 17.86 -16.23 -6.05
C LYS A 116 18.33 -15.04 -6.89
N HIS A 117 17.44 -14.08 -7.16
CA HIS A 117 17.81 -12.85 -7.87
C HIS A 117 18.82 -12.02 -7.08
N ALA A 118 18.58 -11.80 -5.78
CA ALA A 118 19.49 -11.06 -4.92
C ALA A 118 20.87 -11.72 -4.77
N MET A 119 20.94 -13.06 -4.83
CA MET A 119 22.22 -13.79 -4.79
C MET A 119 23.02 -13.70 -6.09
N ARG A 120 22.35 -13.68 -7.25
CA ARG A 120 23.02 -13.59 -8.56
C ARG A 120 23.49 -12.19 -8.95
N ARG A 121 23.00 -11.14 -8.28
CA ARG A 121 23.39 -9.76 -8.61
C ARG A 121 24.87 -9.52 -8.31
N PRO A 122 25.63 -8.87 -9.21
CA PRO A 122 27.03 -8.55 -8.96
C PRO A 122 27.13 -7.56 -7.79
N ARG A 123 28.15 -7.75 -6.96
CA ARG A 123 28.41 -6.95 -5.76
C ARG A 123 29.76 -6.26 -5.86
N GLY A 124 29.84 -5.07 -5.29
CA GLY A 124 31.09 -4.33 -5.09
C GLY A 124 31.79 -4.71 -3.79
N PRO A 125 33.01 -4.21 -3.56
CA PRO A 125 33.68 -4.33 -2.27
C PRO A 125 32.80 -3.66 -1.19
N GLY A 126 32.39 -4.41 -0.17
CA GLY A 126 31.44 -3.94 0.86
C GLY A 126 30.00 -4.47 0.70
N GLY A 127 29.74 -5.35 -0.27
CA GLY A 127 28.49 -6.13 -0.34
C GLY A 127 27.28 -5.40 -0.91
N ARG A 128 27.43 -4.12 -1.28
CA ARG A 128 26.44 -3.36 -2.05
C ARG A 128 26.32 -3.95 -3.46
N PHE A 129 25.14 -3.82 -4.05
CA PHE A 129 24.99 -4.11 -5.46
C PHE A 129 25.69 -3.03 -6.28
N LEU A 130 26.35 -3.43 -7.35
CA LEU A 130 26.96 -2.48 -8.27
C LEU A 130 25.89 -1.60 -8.92
N THR A 131 26.25 -0.34 -9.17
CA THR A 131 25.44 0.58 -9.97
C THR A 131 25.48 0.18 -11.44
N ALA A 132 24.53 0.68 -12.24
CA ALA A 132 24.49 0.35 -13.66
C ALA A 132 25.78 0.77 -14.41
N GLU A 133 26.35 1.92 -14.03
CA GLU A 133 27.61 2.43 -14.57
C GLU A 133 28.80 1.53 -14.23
N GLU A 134 28.91 1.08 -12.98
CA GLU A 134 29.96 0.15 -12.53
C GLU A 134 29.84 -1.25 -13.18
N ILE A 135 28.60 -1.71 -13.44
CA ILE A 135 28.36 -2.96 -14.16
C ILE A 135 28.81 -2.81 -15.62
N ALA A 136 28.53 -1.68 -16.26
CA ALA A 136 28.94 -1.41 -17.63
C ALA A 136 30.47 -1.30 -17.75
N ALA A 137 31.14 -0.67 -16.79
CA ALA A 137 32.60 -0.55 -16.77
C ALA A 137 33.35 -1.87 -16.51
N ARG A 138 32.67 -2.89 -15.97
CA ARG A 138 33.24 -4.21 -15.67
C ARG A 138 33.04 -5.23 -16.81
N LYS A 139 32.24 -4.87 -17.81
CA LYS A 139 31.90 -5.74 -18.94
C LYS A 139 32.83 -5.47 -20.12
#